data_AF-A0A7S1ZWH8-F1
#
_entry.id   AF-A0A7S1ZWH8-F1
#
_cell.length_a   1.000
_cell.length_b   1.000
_cell.length_c   1.000
_cell.angle_alpha   90.00
_cell.angle_beta   90.00
_cell.angle_gamma   90.00
#
_symmetry.space_group_name_H-M   'P 1'
#
loop_
_entity.id
_entity.type
_entity.pdbx_description
1 polymer ?
#
loop_
_entity_poly.entity_id
_entity_poly.type
_entity_poly.pdbx_seq_one_letter_code
_entity_poly.pdbx_strand_id
1 'polypeptide(L)'
;LVCEHPEVEAAAANCQTDQFDRPTVGSVTLCLNSFNPDDENSRKEFTSLVVHEFLHILGMDSFNFPYFYDPKTGKPRTPRPLVEENVTCVDGKVRSVLLPDNNTIQEAYTSKGAHYFEVVTPTVRNVVRNQFNCQKMTGAMLENQPTWEGDW
;
A
#
# COMPACT_ATOMS: atom_id res chain seq x y z
N LEU A 1 15.23 13.26 11.53
CA LEU A 1 15.59 12.41 10.36
C LEU A 1 14.91 11.05 10.53
N VAL A 2 14.54 10.34 9.45
CA VAL A 2 13.80 9.05 9.52
C VAL A 2 14.44 8.08 10.53
N CYS A 3 15.76 7.92 10.49
CA CYS A 3 16.50 7.01 11.37
C CYS A 3 16.76 7.53 12.79
N GLU A 4 16.23 8.70 13.17
CA GLU A 4 16.25 9.16 14.58
C GLU A 4 15.14 8.47 15.41
N HIS A 5 14.16 7.88 14.74
CA HIS A 5 13.07 7.11 15.35
C HIS A 5 13.47 5.63 15.41
N PRO A 6 13.77 5.07 16.59
CA PRO A 6 14.27 3.69 16.72
C PRO A 6 13.27 2.62 16.25
N GLU A 7 11.98 2.96 16.17
CA GLU A 7 10.91 2.12 15.65
C GLU A 7 10.82 2.07 14.12
N VAL A 8 11.55 2.94 13.40
CA VAL A 8 11.49 3.02 11.94
C VAL A 8 12.71 2.35 11.32
N GLU A 9 12.47 1.29 10.54
CA GLU A 9 13.56 0.56 9.86
C GLU A 9 13.88 1.13 8.48
N ALA A 10 12.88 1.69 7.78
CA ALA A 10 13.06 2.33 6.49
C ALA A 10 11.91 3.27 6.14
N ALA A 11 12.09 4.06 5.08
CA ALA A 11 11.02 4.82 4.44
C ALA A 11 11.35 5.06 2.98
N ALA A 12 10.35 4.97 2.11
CA ALA A 12 10.49 5.25 0.70
C ALA A 12 9.24 5.85 0.08
N ALA A 13 9.45 6.63 -0.98
CA ALA A 13 8.39 7.24 -1.76
C ALA A 13 8.89 7.56 -3.18
N ASN A 14 7.98 7.59 -4.14
CA ASN A 14 8.24 8.23 -5.43
C ASN A 14 8.24 9.76 -5.27
N CYS A 15 9.10 10.42 -6.03
CA CYS A 15 9.22 11.89 -6.03
C CYS A 15 9.06 12.50 -7.43
N GLN A 16 8.95 11.67 -8.48
CA GLN A 16 8.66 12.12 -9.84
C GLN A 16 7.82 11.08 -10.59
N THR A 17 6.88 11.56 -11.40
CA THR A 17 6.05 10.76 -12.30
C THR A 17 6.19 11.24 -13.74
N ASP A 18 5.84 10.37 -14.69
CA ASP A 18 5.69 10.77 -16.10
C ASP A 18 4.29 11.37 -16.37
N GLN A 19 4.00 11.69 -17.64
CA GLN A 19 2.72 12.26 -18.07
C GLN A 19 1.51 11.32 -17.92
N PHE A 20 1.74 10.06 -17.56
CA PHE A 20 0.73 9.03 -17.31
C PHE A 20 0.75 8.58 -15.85
N ASP A 21 1.21 9.46 -14.95
CA ASP A 21 1.25 9.25 -13.51
C ASP A 21 2.09 8.04 -13.04
N ARG A 22 2.94 7.49 -13.92
CA ARG A 22 3.81 6.37 -13.57
C ARG A 22 5.05 6.87 -12.82
N PRO A 23 5.40 6.31 -11.65
CA PRO A 23 6.63 6.64 -10.95
C PRO A 23 7.87 6.45 -11.83
N THR A 24 8.74 7.46 -11.87
CA THR A 24 10.00 7.45 -12.65
C THR A 24 11.23 7.68 -11.78
N VAL A 25 11.06 8.37 -10.65
CA VAL A 25 12.12 8.62 -9.66
C VAL A 25 11.52 8.45 -8.28
N GLY A 26 12.30 7.87 -7.36
CA GLY A 26 11.95 7.77 -5.95
C GLY A 26 13.19 7.77 -5.08
N SER A 27 12.96 7.88 -3.78
CA SER A 27 13.99 7.85 -2.75
C SER A 27 13.65 6.79 -1.71
N VAL A 28 14.67 6.09 -1.24
CA VAL A 28 14.60 5.15 -0.12
C VAL A 28 15.64 5.54 0.93
N THR A 29 15.25 5.50 2.19
CA THR A 29 16.13 5.65 3.36
C THR A 29 16.09 4.34 4.13
N LEU A 30 17.26 3.73 4.37
CA LEU A 30 17.40 2.48 5.11
C LEU A 30 18.16 2.75 6.42
N CYS A 31 17.58 2.36 7.55
CA CYS A 31 18.18 2.54 8.86
C CYS A 31 18.86 1.25 9.30
N LEU A 32 20.19 1.27 9.44
CA LEU A 32 20.99 0.06 9.66
C LEU A 32 21.16 -0.33 11.14
N ASN A 33 20.43 0.30 12.05
CA ASN A 33 20.60 0.11 13.50
C ASN A 33 20.22 -1.32 13.95
N SER A 34 19.19 -1.92 13.35
CA SER A 34 18.75 -3.30 13.62
C SER A 34 19.39 -4.35 12.70
N PHE A 35 20.16 -3.93 11.70
CA PHE A 35 20.73 -4.83 10.70
C PHE A 35 22.04 -5.47 11.18
N ASN A 36 22.10 -6.80 11.17
CA ASN A 36 23.30 -7.58 11.44
C ASN A 36 23.77 -8.29 10.15
N PRO A 37 24.87 -7.84 9.51
CA PRO A 37 25.34 -8.43 8.26
C PRO A 37 25.85 -9.87 8.42
N ASP A 38 26.23 -10.29 9.62
CA ASP A 38 26.75 -11.63 9.88
C ASP A 38 25.63 -12.67 10.09
N ASP A 39 24.43 -12.22 10.48
CA ASP A 39 23.26 -13.09 10.68
C ASP A 39 22.46 -13.31 9.37
N GLU A 40 22.20 -14.57 9.03
CA GLU A 40 21.48 -14.93 7.80
C GLU A 40 20.01 -14.48 7.83
N ASN A 41 19.36 -14.56 8.99
CA ASN A 41 17.97 -14.15 9.11
C ASN A 41 17.85 -12.63 8.98
N SER A 42 18.71 -11.87 9.68
CA SER A 42 18.78 -10.42 9.52
C SER A 42 19.03 -10.00 8.06
N ARG A 43 19.89 -10.69 7.30
CA ARG A 43 20.05 -10.42 5.86
C ARG A 43 18.78 -10.68 5.04
N LYS A 44 18.03 -11.75 5.33
CA LYS A 44 16.78 -12.08 4.63
C LYS A 44 15.68 -11.06 4.95
N GLU A 45 15.52 -10.71 6.21
CA GLU A 45 14.56 -9.71 6.68
C GLU A 45 14.87 -8.34 6.08
N PHE A 46 16.13 -7.92 6.12
CA PHE A 46 16.56 -6.67 5.51
C PHE A 46 16.37 -6.66 3.99
N THR A 47 16.59 -7.79 3.31
CA THR A 47 16.28 -7.91 1.87
C THR A 47 14.78 -7.74 1.62
N SER A 48 13.93 -8.35 2.44
CA SER A 48 12.48 -8.20 2.35
C SER A 48 12.04 -6.75 2.59
N LEU A 49 12.64 -6.08 3.58
CA LEU A 49 12.43 -4.65 3.85
C LEU A 49 12.80 -3.79 2.64
N VAL A 50 13.98 -4.00 2.05
CA VAL A 50 14.38 -3.26 0.84
C VAL A 50 13.39 -3.48 -0.30
N VAL A 51 12.93 -4.72 -0.52
CA VAL A 51 11.91 -5.00 -1.54
C VAL A 51 10.60 -4.27 -1.23
N HIS A 52 10.17 -4.25 0.04
CA HIS A 52 8.97 -3.53 0.49
C HIS A 52 9.06 -2.03 0.16
N GLU A 53 10.16 -1.38 0.51
CA GLU A 53 10.37 0.04 0.23
C GLU A 53 10.45 0.36 -1.27
N PHE A 54 11.02 -0.53 -2.08
CA PHE A 54 11.00 -0.37 -3.52
C PHE A 54 9.59 -0.50 -4.10
N LEU A 55 8.71 -1.30 -3.50
CA LEU A 55 7.30 -1.34 -3.92
C LEU A 55 6.61 0.01 -3.68
N HIS A 56 6.90 0.71 -2.59
CA HIS A 56 6.40 2.07 -2.38
C HIS A 56 6.85 3.03 -3.48
N ILE A 57 8.15 3.00 -3.86
CA ILE A 57 8.67 3.78 -4.99
C ILE A 57 7.94 3.45 -6.30
N LEU A 58 7.58 2.18 -6.51
CA LEU A 58 6.89 1.72 -7.71
C LEU A 58 5.38 2.00 -7.69
N GLY A 59 4.87 2.69 -6.67
CA GLY A 59 3.50 3.17 -6.60
C GLY A 59 2.58 2.34 -5.70
N MET A 60 3.11 1.38 -4.93
CA MET A 60 2.33 0.69 -3.90
C MET A 60 2.21 1.56 -2.64
N ASP A 61 1.50 2.67 -2.75
CA ASP A 61 1.24 3.61 -1.66
C ASP A 61 -0.19 4.15 -1.79
N SER A 62 -0.86 4.36 -0.66
CA SER A 62 -2.12 5.08 -0.54
C SER A 62 -2.22 6.35 -1.39
N PHE A 63 -1.15 7.16 -1.45
CA PHE A 63 -1.12 8.39 -2.24
C PHE A 63 -1.08 8.15 -3.76
N ASN A 64 -0.62 6.98 -4.20
CA ASN A 64 -0.49 6.63 -5.61
C ASN A 64 -1.71 5.87 -6.17
N PHE A 65 -2.51 5.21 -5.33
CA PHE A 65 -3.70 4.47 -5.78
C PHE A 65 -4.70 5.28 -6.62
N PRO A 66 -4.97 6.58 -6.35
CA PRO A 66 -5.87 7.39 -7.19
C PRO A 66 -5.35 7.56 -8.63
N TYR A 67 -4.06 7.30 -8.85
CA TYR A 67 -3.38 7.47 -10.12
C TYR A 67 -3.22 6.17 -10.92
N PHE A 68 -3.75 5.05 -10.44
CA PHE A 68 -3.62 3.78 -11.15
C PHE A 68 -4.34 3.76 -12.50
N TYR A 69 -3.78 3.02 -13.45
CA TYR A 69 -4.32 2.82 -14.80
C TYR A 69 -4.83 1.39 -14.96
N ASP A 70 -5.88 1.23 -15.76
CA ASP A 70 -6.33 -0.09 -16.18
C ASP A 70 -5.39 -0.61 -17.29
N PRO A 71 -4.69 -1.74 -17.07
CA PRO A 71 -3.70 -2.22 -18.02
C PRO A 71 -4.30 -2.75 -19.32
N LYS A 72 -5.61 -3.04 -19.37
CA LYS A 72 -6.28 -3.52 -20.58
C LYS A 72 -6.73 -2.36 -21.47
N THR A 73 -7.19 -1.27 -20.86
CA THR A 73 -7.72 -0.12 -21.61
C THR A 73 -6.73 1.03 -21.75
N GLY A 74 -5.68 1.07 -20.92
CA GLY A 74 -4.71 2.16 -20.87
C GLY A 74 -5.30 3.47 -20.32
N LYS A 75 -6.45 3.43 -19.65
CA LYS A 75 -7.12 4.61 -19.08
C LYS A 75 -6.96 4.68 -17.56
N PRO A 76 -7.02 5.87 -16.95
CA PRO A 76 -7.08 6.01 -15.49
C PRO A 76 -8.23 5.18 -14.90
N ARG A 77 -7.96 4.49 -13.78
CA ARG A 77 -9.00 3.76 -13.02
C ARG A 77 -9.90 4.71 -12.25
N THR A 78 -9.34 5.82 -11.79
CA THR A 78 -10.07 6.90 -11.12
C THR A 78 -10.39 8.01 -12.13
N PRO A 79 -11.67 8.39 -12.30
CA PRO A 79 -12.06 9.50 -13.17
C PRO A 79 -11.30 10.79 -12.85
N ARG A 80 -11.09 11.62 -13.89
CA ARG A 80 -10.45 12.94 -13.76
C ARG A 80 -11.51 14.06 -13.93
N PRO A 81 -11.35 15.22 -13.27
CA PRO A 81 -10.28 15.58 -12.34
C PRO A 81 -10.37 14.77 -11.03
N LEU A 82 -9.22 14.54 -10.38
CA LEU A 82 -9.20 13.94 -9.06
C LEU A 82 -9.81 14.91 -8.04
N VAL A 83 -10.55 14.37 -7.09
CA VAL A 83 -11.25 15.15 -6.06
C VAL A 83 -10.77 14.68 -4.69
N GLU A 84 -10.49 15.64 -3.81
CA GLU A 84 -10.22 15.35 -2.41
C GLU A 84 -11.55 15.17 -1.67
N GLU A 85 -11.63 14.09 -0.89
CA GLU A 85 -12.79 13.80 -0.06
C GLU A 85 -12.35 13.55 1.39
N ASN A 86 -13.23 13.89 2.33
CA ASN A 86 -13.00 13.60 3.74
C ASN A 86 -13.35 12.15 4.02
N VAL A 87 -12.33 11.36 4.38
CA VAL A 87 -12.44 9.94 4.67
C VAL A 87 -12.04 9.69 6.12
N THR A 88 -12.81 8.88 6.82
CA THR A 88 -12.39 8.34 8.12
C THR A 88 -11.37 7.24 7.85
N CYS A 89 -10.13 7.41 8.31
CA CYS A 89 -9.10 6.38 8.16
C CYS A 89 -9.27 5.26 9.19
N VAL A 90 -8.49 4.20 9.06
CA VAL A 90 -8.49 3.05 9.99
C VAL A 90 -8.16 3.44 11.44
N ASP A 91 -7.47 4.55 11.66
CA ASP A 91 -7.18 5.11 13.00
C ASP A 91 -8.31 6.01 13.55
N GLY A 92 -9.47 6.05 12.88
CA GLY A 92 -10.64 6.84 13.26
C GLY A 92 -10.53 8.35 12.99
N LYS A 93 -9.40 8.83 12.45
CA LYS A 93 -9.24 10.25 12.12
C LYS A 93 -9.77 10.53 10.72
N VAL A 94 -10.48 11.64 10.58
CA VAL A 94 -10.89 12.16 9.28
C VAL A 94 -9.70 12.86 8.62
N ARG A 95 -9.39 12.46 7.40
CA ARG A 95 -8.37 13.10 6.55
C ARG A 95 -8.97 13.43 5.20
N SER A 96 -8.57 14.57 4.64
CA SER A 96 -8.87 14.91 3.26
C SER A 96 -7.84 14.23 2.36
N VAL A 97 -8.29 13.32 1.50
CA VAL A 97 -7.42 12.53 0.62
C VAL A 97 -7.99 12.48 -0.79
N LEU A 98 -7.11 12.35 -1.78
CA LEU A 98 -7.54 11.96 -3.13
C LEU A 98 -8.04 10.52 -3.06
N LEU A 99 -9.31 10.31 -3.34
CA LEU A 99 -9.92 8.99 -3.20
C LEU A 99 -9.76 8.18 -4.50
N PRO A 100 -9.20 6.95 -4.45
CA PRO A 100 -9.24 6.03 -5.57
C PRO A 100 -10.67 5.60 -5.87
N ASP A 101 -11.00 5.34 -7.14
CA ASP A 101 -12.31 4.80 -7.50
C ASP A 101 -12.56 3.42 -6.85
N ASN A 102 -13.84 3.10 -6.61
CA ASN A 102 -14.26 1.86 -5.98
C ASN A 102 -13.85 0.59 -6.74
N ASN A 103 -13.42 0.72 -8.00
CA ASN A 103 -12.86 -0.37 -8.79
C ASN A 103 -11.38 -0.67 -8.48
N THR A 104 -10.74 0.10 -7.60
CA THR A 104 -9.33 0.00 -7.22
C THR A 104 -9.18 -0.29 -5.73
N ILE A 105 -9.76 0.55 -4.87
CA ILE A 105 -9.76 0.39 -3.40
C ILE A 105 -11.21 0.35 -2.90
N GLN A 106 -11.51 -0.53 -1.97
CA GLN A 106 -12.80 -0.56 -1.27
C GLN A 106 -12.61 -0.56 0.24
N GLU A 107 -13.48 0.18 0.91
CA GLU A 107 -13.65 0.15 2.37
C GLU A 107 -14.44 -1.09 2.78
N ALA A 108 -14.02 -1.75 3.86
CA ALA A 108 -14.72 -2.89 4.43
C ALA A 108 -14.46 -3.05 5.93
N TYR A 109 -15.23 -3.94 6.55
CA TYR A 109 -15.17 -4.22 7.97
C TYR A 109 -15.08 -5.73 8.21
N THR A 110 -14.28 -6.14 9.19
CA THR A 110 -14.21 -7.55 9.60
C THR A 110 -15.50 -7.94 10.31
N SER A 111 -15.72 -9.24 10.54
CA SER A 111 -16.86 -9.73 11.33
C SER A 111 -16.85 -9.20 12.77
N LYS A 112 -15.70 -8.76 13.27
CA LYS A 112 -15.50 -8.15 14.59
C LYS A 112 -15.60 -6.61 14.56
N GLY A 113 -15.85 -6.01 13.39
CA GLY A 113 -15.99 -4.57 13.21
C GLY A 113 -14.67 -3.82 13.02
N ALA A 114 -13.54 -4.51 12.80
CA ALA A 114 -12.28 -3.84 12.49
C ALA A 114 -12.36 -3.24 11.08
N HIS A 115 -12.02 -1.95 10.97
CA HIS A 115 -12.10 -1.18 9.75
C HIS A 115 -10.83 -1.38 8.90
N TYR A 116 -10.99 -1.75 7.62
CA TYR A 116 -9.88 -1.94 6.69
C TYR A 116 -10.21 -1.49 5.27
N PHE A 117 -9.17 -1.38 4.45
CA PHE A 117 -9.29 -1.15 3.01
C PHE A 117 -8.71 -2.33 2.25
N GLU A 118 -9.28 -2.68 1.11
CA GLU A 118 -8.77 -3.73 0.24
C GLU A 118 -8.53 -3.26 -1.20
N VAL A 119 -7.50 -3.83 -1.83
CA VAL A 119 -7.23 -3.66 -3.25
C VAL A 119 -8.08 -4.64 -4.05
N VAL A 120 -9.02 -4.11 -4.84
CA VAL A 120 -10.06 -4.91 -5.54
C VAL A 120 -9.83 -5.01 -7.05
N THR A 121 -8.63 -4.65 -7.52
CA THR A 121 -8.32 -4.74 -8.96
C THR A 121 -8.47 -6.19 -9.46
N PRO A 122 -8.86 -6.40 -10.74
CA PRO A 122 -9.10 -7.76 -11.25
C PRO A 122 -7.92 -8.71 -11.07
N THR A 123 -6.69 -8.23 -11.24
CA THR A 123 -5.47 -9.04 -11.06
C THR A 123 -5.30 -9.43 -9.60
N VAL A 124 -5.38 -8.47 -8.66
CA VAL A 124 -5.25 -8.76 -7.22
C VAL A 124 -6.30 -9.74 -6.76
N ARG A 125 -7.56 -9.50 -7.13
CA ARG A 125 -8.68 -10.40 -6.81
C ARG A 125 -8.46 -11.83 -7.31
N ASN A 126 -7.92 -11.98 -8.52
CA ASN A 126 -7.60 -13.31 -9.06
C ASN A 126 -6.46 -13.98 -8.28
N VAL A 127 -5.41 -13.24 -7.94
CA VAL A 127 -4.26 -13.75 -7.18
C VAL A 127 -4.70 -14.25 -5.80
N VAL A 128 -5.44 -13.45 -5.04
CA VAL A 128 -5.88 -13.84 -3.69
C VAL A 128 -6.86 -15.01 -3.70
N ARG A 129 -7.79 -15.06 -4.65
CA ARG A 129 -8.72 -16.20 -4.81
C ARG A 129 -7.97 -17.51 -5.03
N ASN A 130 -6.89 -17.47 -5.81
CA ASN A 130 -6.06 -18.62 -6.09
C ASN A 130 -5.17 -18.98 -4.90
N GLN A 131 -4.56 -17.98 -4.26
CA GLN A 131 -3.70 -18.15 -3.09
C GLN A 131 -4.44 -18.85 -1.93
N PHE A 132 -5.67 -18.40 -1.64
CA PHE A 132 -6.46 -18.89 -0.51
C PHE A 132 -7.52 -19.93 -0.88
N ASN A 133 -7.61 -20.30 -2.18
CA ASN A 133 -8.66 -21.17 -2.71
C ASN A 133 -10.09 -20.74 -2.30
N CYS A 134 -10.35 -19.43 -2.27
CA CYS A 134 -11.62 -18.84 -1.83
C CYS A 134 -12.19 -17.92 -2.91
N GLN A 135 -13.06 -18.47 -3.76
CA GLN A 135 -13.62 -17.73 -4.92
C GLN A 135 -14.56 -16.58 -4.54
N LYS A 136 -14.97 -16.49 -3.27
CA LYS A 136 -15.81 -15.40 -2.74
C LYS A 136 -14.99 -14.14 -2.40
N MET A 137 -13.66 -14.21 -2.32
CA MET A 137 -12.83 -13.05 -2.01
C MET A 137 -13.03 -11.91 -3.01
N THR A 138 -13.06 -10.68 -2.51
CA THR A 138 -13.31 -9.44 -3.26
C THR A 138 -12.02 -8.70 -3.59
N GLY A 139 -11.05 -8.70 -2.69
CA GLY A 139 -9.73 -8.11 -2.89
C GLY A 139 -8.68 -8.64 -1.91
N ALA A 140 -7.53 -7.96 -1.88
CA ALA A 140 -6.50 -8.16 -0.88
C ALA A 140 -6.59 -7.04 0.16
N MET A 141 -6.77 -7.39 1.43
CA MET A 141 -6.70 -6.43 2.52
C MET A 141 -5.33 -5.75 2.54
N LEU A 142 -5.31 -4.42 2.68
CA LEU A 142 -4.09 -3.65 2.89
C LEU A 142 -3.66 -3.77 4.35
N GLU A 143 -2.34 -3.74 4.54
CA GLU A 143 -1.71 -3.71 5.86
C GLU A 143 -2.20 -2.49 6.66
N ASN A 144 -2.49 -2.69 7.95
CA ASN A 144 -2.82 -1.64 8.90
C ASN A 144 -1.80 -1.61 10.03
N GLN A 145 -1.08 -0.49 10.18
CA GLN A 145 -0.16 -0.31 11.30
C GLN A 145 -0.67 0.78 12.28
N PRO A 146 -0.56 0.55 13.61
CA PRO A 146 -0.07 -0.68 14.22
C PRO A 146 -1.08 -1.83 14.03
N THR A 147 -0.57 -3.05 13.81
CA THR A 147 -1.39 -4.27 13.86
C THR A 147 -1.93 -4.41 15.27
N TRP A 148 -3.24 -4.24 15.47
CA TRP A 148 -3.86 -4.41 16.77
C TRP A 148 -4.25 -5.88 16.95
N GLU A 149 -4.21 -6.41 18.19
CA GLU A 149 -4.63 -7.79 18.50
C GLU A 149 -6.10 -8.09 18.15
N GLY A 150 -6.88 -7.08 17.76
CA GLY A 150 -8.27 -7.21 17.32
C GLY A 150 -8.49 -7.39 15.81
N ASP A 151 -7.41 -7.42 15.00
CA ASP A 151 -7.52 -7.44 13.53
C ASP A 151 -7.95 -8.79 12.93
N TRP A 152 -8.00 -9.86 13.75
CA TRP A 152 -8.41 -11.21 13.34
C TRP A 152 -9.43 -11.82 14.28
#